data_AF-A0A6B2G000-F1
#
_entry.id   AF-A0A6B2G000-F1
#
_cell.length_a   1.000
_cell.length_b   1.000
_cell.length_c   1.000
_cell.angle_alpha   90.00
_cell.angle_beta   90.00
_cell.angle_gamma   90.00
#
_symmetry.space_group_name_H-M   'P 1'
#
loop_
_entity.id
_entity.type
_entity.pdbx_description
1 polymer ?
#
loop_
_entity_poly.entity_id
_entity_poly.type
_entity_poly.pdbx_seq_one_letter_code
_entity_poly.pdbx_strand_id
1 'polypeptide(L)'
;MTTGMKLPSSVTTMLKILDSHSLLHRKISVSWLIQDGGTIGTLISLNEKMFRRYVLLRSRLNDILPDDAGLNFSRERGNFCKTYYLDSNTKQISDHILINKFLSLDLLTCYEVSRKLGGNLFQIFEDAIVFDKLIESNLIK
;
A
#
# COMPACT_ATOMS: atom_id res chain seq x y z
N MET A 1 20.21 -1.42 -7.17
CA MET A 1 19.23 -0.72 -6.32
C MET A 1 18.12 -1.67 -5.95
N THR A 2 18.16 -2.24 -4.75
CA THR A 2 17.11 -3.13 -4.24
C THR A 2 16.20 -2.33 -3.31
N THR A 3 14.98 -2.06 -3.76
CA THR A 3 13.94 -1.48 -2.92
C THR A 3 13.23 -2.62 -2.19
N GLY A 4 12.96 -2.45 -0.89
CA GLY A 4 12.39 -3.52 -0.07
C GLY A 4 11.46 -2.99 1.00
N MET A 5 10.44 -3.79 1.33
CA MET A 5 9.51 -3.55 2.43
C MET A 5 9.60 -4.73 3.40
N LYS A 6 9.67 -4.44 4.71
CA LYS A 6 9.63 -5.50 5.72
C LYS A 6 8.21 -6.04 5.86
N LEU A 7 8.06 -7.32 5.56
CA LEU A 7 6.83 -8.08 5.81
C LEU A 7 6.85 -8.61 7.26
N PRO A 8 5.67 -8.86 7.86
CA PRO A 8 5.58 -9.29 9.25
C PRO A 8 6.17 -10.69 9.47
N SER A 9 6.17 -11.54 8.44
CA SER A 9 6.86 -12.84 8.46
C SER A 9 7.58 -13.11 7.13
N SER A 10 8.43 -14.14 7.12
CA SER A 10 9.18 -14.59 5.94
C SER A 10 8.24 -15.06 4.84
N VAL A 11 8.56 -14.71 3.60
CA VAL A 11 7.79 -15.14 2.42
C VAL A 11 8.27 -16.53 2.02
N THR A 12 7.37 -17.50 2.11
CA THR A 12 7.62 -18.89 1.70
C THR A 12 7.50 -19.05 0.19
N THR A 13 6.53 -18.37 -0.42
CA THR A 13 6.25 -18.50 -1.86
C THR A 13 5.71 -17.20 -2.42
N MET A 14 6.22 -16.81 -3.60
CA MET A 14 5.71 -15.68 -4.37
C MET A 14 5.20 -16.18 -5.72
N LEU A 15 3.91 -15.96 -6.00
CA LEU A 15 3.27 -16.34 -7.26
C LEU A 15 2.90 -15.08 -8.02
N LYS A 16 3.59 -14.81 -9.12
CA LYS A 16 3.24 -13.70 -10.01
C LYS A 16 2.14 -14.14 -10.96
N ILE A 17 0.97 -13.55 -10.84
CA ILE A 17 -0.10 -13.69 -11.83
C ILE A 17 0.12 -12.59 -12.88
N LEU A 18 0.65 -13.02 -14.01
CA LEU A 18 0.74 -12.19 -15.21
C LEU A 18 -0.62 -12.22 -15.89
N ASP A 19 -1.21 -11.03 -16.02
CA ASP A 19 -2.53 -10.75 -16.59
C ASP A 19 -3.74 -11.24 -15.78
N SER A 20 -4.37 -10.28 -15.12
CA SER A 20 -5.75 -10.41 -14.69
C SER A 20 -6.51 -9.10 -14.93
N HIS A 21 -7.18 -9.08 -16.08
CA HIS A 21 -8.26 -8.17 -16.48
C HIS A 21 -7.93 -6.92 -17.31
N SER A 22 -8.63 -6.85 -18.44
CA SER A 22 -8.87 -5.69 -19.30
C SER A 22 -9.76 -4.60 -18.67
N LEU A 23 -10.19 -4.76 -17.41
CA LEU A 23 -11.15 -3.87 -16.71
C LEU A 23 -10.74 -2.39 -16.72
N LEU A 24 -9.45 -2.09 -16.88
CA LEU A 24 -8.92 -0.73 -16.92
C LEU A 24 -8.11 -0.40 -18.20
N HIS A 25 -8.15 -1.25 -19.24
CA HIS A 25 -7.28 -1.15 -20.43
C HIS A 25 -5.77 -0.99 -20.11
N ARG A 26 -5.36 -1.35 -18.89
CA ARG A 26 -3.99 -1.17 -18.37
C ARG A 26 -3.46 -2.51 -17.91
N LYS A 27 -2.19 -2.79 -18.23
CA LYS A 27 -1.46 -3.94 -17.73
C LYS A 27 -1.23 -3.76 -16.23
N ILE A 28 -2.02 -4.44 -15.42
CA ILE A 28 -1.85 -4.53 -13.98
C ILE A 28 -1.30 -5.93 -13.69
N SER A 29 -0.20 -5.97 -12.94
CA SER A 29 0.38 -7.22 -12.43
C SER A 29 0.05 -7.37 -10.96
N VAL A 30 -0.40 -8.55 -10.59
CA VAL A 30 -0.70 -8.93 -9.20
C VAL A 30 0.22 -10.09 -8.83
N SER A 31 0.88 -9.97 -7.69
CA SER A 31 1.72 -11.03 -7.13
C SER A 31 1.20 -11.44 -5.77
N TRP A 32 0.97 -12.73 -5.59
CA TRP A 32 0.58 -13.33 -4.31
C TRP A 32 1.81 -13.69 -3.52
N LEU A 33 1.75 -13.45 -2.21
CA LEU A 33 2.82 -13.68 -1.24
C LEU A 33 2.25 -14.57 -0.14
N ILE A 34 2.73 -15.80 -0.04
CA ILE A 34 2.42 -16.69 1.07
C ILE A 34 3.53 -16.53 2.09
N GLN A 35 3.17 -16.26 3.35
CA GLN A 35 4.13 -16.09 4.42
C GLN A 35 4.02 -17.21 5.47
N ASP A 36 5.13 -17.48 6.18
CA ASP A 36 5.23 -18.58 7.14
C ASP A 36 4.22 -18.46 8.30
N GLY A 37 3.73 -17.25 8.60
CA GLY A 37 2.66 -17.03 9.57
C GLY A 37 1.27 -17.47 9.13
N GLY A 38 1.12 -18.11 7.96
CA GLY A 38 -0.17 -18.50 7.38
C GLY A 38 -0.93 -17.36 6.70
N THR A 39 -0.36 -16.14 6.68
CA THR A 39 -0.95 -14.99 6.01
C THR A 39 -0.68 -15.00 4.51
N ILE A 40 -1.71 -14.65 3.74
CA ILE A 40 -1.61 -14.41 2.30
C ILE A 40 -1.64 -12.89 2.08
N GLY A 41 -0.63 -12.37 1.38
CA GLY A 41 -0.53 -10.97 0.97
C GLY A 41 -0.57 -10.82 -0.54
N THR A 42 -0.92 -9.62 -1.01
CA THR A 42 -0.92 -9.28 -2.44
C THR A 42 -0.07 -8.05 -2.70
N LEU A 43 0.75 -8.10 -3.74
CA LEU A 43 1.50 -6.96 -4.27
C LEU A 43 0.94 -6.59 -5.64
N ILE A 44 0.44 -5.36 -5.74
CA ILE A 44 -0.25 -4.86 -6.94
C ILE A 44 0.58 -3.74 -7.56
N SER A 45 0.86 -3.83 -8.85
CA SER A 45 1.50 -2.74 -9.58
C SER A 45 0.53 -1.59 -9.82
N LEU A 46 0.93 -0.37 -9.45
CA LEU A 46 0.10 0.83 -9.58
C LEU A 46 0.59 1.75 -10.69
N ASN A 47 -0.33 2.55 -11.22
CA ASN A 47 0.05 3.71 -12.02
C ASN A 47 0.79 4.71 -11.13
N GLU A 48 1.85 5.33 -11.65
CA GLU A 48 2.64 6.35 -10.97
C GLU A 48 1.79 7.47 -10.35
N LYS A 49 0.73 7.93 -11.03
CA LYS A 49 -0.16 8.97 -10.49
C LYS A 49 -0.87 8.52 -9.21
N MET A 50 -1.39 7.28 -9.22
CA MET A 50 -2.04 6.66 -8.06
C MET A 50 -1.01 6.51 -6.94
N PHE A 51 0.16 5.95 -7.28
CA PHE A 51 1.23 5.71 -6.34
C PHE A 51 1.69 6.97 -5.60
N ARG A 52 1.90 8.08 -6.33
CA ARG A 52 2.30 9.37 -5.73
C ARG A 52 1.24 9.91 -4.77
N ARG A 53 -0.06 9.75 -5.07
CA ARG A 53 -1.14 10.12 -4.14
C ARG A 53 -1.08 9.32 -2.86
N TYR A 54 -0.86 8.01 -2.93
CA TYR A 54 -0.73 7.16 -1.75
C TYR A 54 0.50 7.48 -0.91
N VAL A 55 1.63 7.79 -1.54
CA VAL A 55 2.83 8.23 -0.81
C VAL A 55 2.58 9.54 -0.06
N LEU A 56 1.89 10.50 -0.68
CA LEU A 56 1.50 11.76 -0.03
C LEU A 56 0.53 11.52 1.13
N LEU A 57 -0.49 10.69 0.92
CA LEU A 57 -1.47 10.30 1.94
C LEU A 57 -0.78 9.66 3.15
N ARG A 58 0.12 8.70 2.92
CA ARG A 58 0.95 8.06 3.96
C ARG A 58 1.72 9.07 4.78
N SER A 59 2.34 10.08 4.16
CA SER A 59 3.11 11.09 4.88
C SER A 59 2.26 11.86 5.88
N ARG A 60 0.99 12.16 5.57
CA ARG A 60 0.10 12.91 6.47
C ARG A 60 -0.58 12.04 7.51
N LEU A 61 -0.89 10.80 7.16
CA LEU A 61 -1.54 9.87 8.08
C LEU A 61 -0.64 9.49 9.26
N ASN A 62 0.67 9.37 9.06
CA ASN A 62 1.60 9.11 10.17
C ASN A 62 1.64 10.26 11.19
N ASP A 63 1.25 11.48 10.81
CA ASP A 63 1.21 12.63 11.73
C ASP A 63 -0.13 12.71 12.49
N ILE A 64 -1.19 12.09 11.95
CA ILE A 64 -2.58 12.27 12.42
C ILE A 64 -3.08 11.06 13.18
N LEU A 65 -2.69 9.85 12.75
CA LEU A 65 -3.13 8.62 13.37
C LEU A 65 -2.20 8.26 14.53
N PRO A 66 -2.74 7.88 15.70
CA PRO A 66 -1.94 7.28 16.74
C PRO A 66 -1.37 5.95 16.23
N ASP A 67 -0.09 5.74 16.49
CA ASP A 67 0.57 4.48 16.22
C ASP A 67 0.08 3.41 17.19
N ASP A 68 -0.33 2.26 16.68
CA ASP A 68 -0.66 1.10 17.52
C ASP A 68 0.60 0.70 18.31
N ALA A 69 0.47 0.62 19.64
CA ALA A 69 1.61 0.40 20.55
C ALA A 69 2.77 1.42 20.43
N GLY A 70 2.52 2.62 19.87
CA GLY A 70 3.55 3.64 19.66
C GLY A 70 4.57 3.30 18.56
N LEU A 71 4.28 2.30 17.73
CA LEU A 71 5.12 1.90 16.60
C LEU A 71 4.84 2.73 15.35
N ASN A 72 5.81 3.56 14.95
CA ASN A 72 5.70 4.34 13.72
C ASN A 72 5.65 3.42 12.50
N PHE A 73 4.49 3.37 11.82
CA PHE A 73 4.24 2.53 10.64
C PHE A 73 5.31 2.69 9.55
N SER A 74 5.83 3.90 9.36
CA SER A 74 6.86 4.14 8.36
C SER A 74 8.23 3.59 8.74
N ARG A 75 8.54 3.55 10.04
CA ARG A 75 9.77 2.95 10.57
C ARG A 75 9.64 1.43 10.74
N GLU A 76 8.47 0.94 11.12
CA GLU A 76 8.22 -0.50 11.28
C GLU A 76 8.40 -1.25 9.95
N ARG A 77 7.88 -0.67 8.86
CA ARG A 77 8.05 -1.21 7.50
C ARG A 77 9.45 -0.96 6.91
N GLY A 78 10.21 -0.03 7.50
CA GLY A 78 11.49 0.43 7.02
C GLY A 78 12.59 0.26 8.07
N ASN A 79 13.06 -0.97 8.31
CA ASN A 79 14.48 -1.29 8.55
C ASN A 79 14.71 -2.78 8.86
N PHE A 80 15.60 -3.42 8.08
CA PHE A 80 16.87 -4.02 8.53
C PHE A 80 17.49 -4.85 7.36
N CYS A 81 18.28 -4.20 6.50
CA CYS A 81 19.37 -4.88 5.81
C CYS A 81 20.66 -4.44 6.51
N LYS A 82 21.32 -5.34 7.26
CA LYS A 82 22.60 -5.04 7.93
C LYS A 82 23.73 -4.68 6.94
N THR A 83 23.54 -4.90 5.64
CA THR A 83 24.58 -4.88 4.61
C THR A 83 24.53 -3.73 3.60
N TYR A 84 23.55 -2.82 3.66
CA TYR A 84 23.47 -1.72 2.67
C TYR A 84 23.27 -0.36 3.33
N TYR A 85 24.39 0.29 3.64
CA TYR A 85 24.47 1.74 3.67
C TYR A 85 24.38 2.25 2.22
N LEU A 86 23.54 3.28 1.98
CA LEU A 86 23.47 4.19 0.81
C LEU A 86 22.23 4.13 -0.11
N ASP A 87 21.40 3.10 -0.14
CA ASP A 87 20.25 3.08 -1.07
C ASP A 87 18.93 3.51 -0.38
N SER A 88 18.67 4.82 -0.41
CA SER A 88 17.53 5.50 0.24
C SER A 88 16.17 5.29 -0.45
N ASN A 89 16.00 4.22 -1.23
CA ASN A 89 14.91 4.08 -2.17
C ASN A 89 13.77 3.14 -1.69
N THR A 90 13.60 2.99 -0.37
CA THR A 90 12.49 2.27 0.31
C THR A 90 11.08 2.86 0.05
N LYS A 91 10.94 3.76 -0.92
CA LYS A 91 9.75 4.57 -1.17
C LYS A 91 8.89 4.07 -2.33
N GLN A 92 9.12 2.87 -2.86
CA GLN A 92 8.40 2.35 -4.03
C GLN A 92 7.27 1.35 -3.71
N ILE A 93 7.07 1.03 -2.42
CA ILE A 93 5.99 0.14 -1.97
C ILE A 93 5.13 0.88 -0.95
N SER A 94 3.82 0.90 -1.19
CA SER A 94 2.84 1.51 -0.29
C SER A 94 2.01 0.43 0.38
N ASP A 95 1.77 0.57 1.69
CA ASP A 95 0.99 -0.38 2.48
C ASP A 95 -0.50 -0.01 2.41
N HIS A 96 -1.34 -0.98 2.03
CA HIS A 96 -2.79 -0.79 1.96
C HIS A 96 -3.42 -0.60 3.34
N ILE A 97 -2.75 -1.06 4.41
CA ILE A 97 -3.23 -0.88 5.79
C ILE A 97 -3.45 0.60 6.11
N LEU A 98 -2.61 1.51 5.58
CA LEU A 98 -2.77 2.95 5.78
C LEU A 98 -4.02 3.51 5.09
N ILE A 99 -4.39 2.94 3.93
CA ILE A 99 -5.62 3.30 3.22
C ILE A 99 -6.81 2.85 4.03
N ASN A 100 -6.80 1.62 4.55
CA ASN A 100 -7.87 1.13 5.42
C ASN A 100 -8.02 1.98 6.68
N LYS A 101 -6.91 2.44 7.27
CA LYS A 101 -6.96 3.39 8.39
C LYS A 101 -7.59 4.73 7.97
N PHE A 102 -7.24 5.27 6.81
CA PHE A 102 -7.91 6.45 6.26
C PHE A 102 -9.41 6.24 6.09
N LEU A 103 -9.83 5.11 5.50
CA LEU A 103 -11.25 4.79 5.30
C LEU A 103 -12.01 4.58 6.63
N SER A 104 -11.30 4.27 7.72
CA SER A 104 -11.89 4.11 9.05
C SER A 104 -12.11 5.42 9.80
N LEU A 105 -11.56 6.55 9.30
CA LEU A 105 -11.74 7.86 9.90
C LEU A 105 -13.12 8.46 9.57
N ASP A 106 -13.60 9.33 10.45
CA ASP A 106 -14.81 10.12 10.20
C ASP A 106 -14.69 10.94 8.90
N LEU A 107 -15.82 11.10 8.19
CA LEU A 107 -15.87 11.79 6.90
C LEU A 107 -15.29 13.21 6.96
N LEU A 108 -15.53 13.93 8.06
CA LEU A 108 -14.99 15.27 8.28
C LEU A 108 -13.45 15.25 8.33
N THR A 109 -12.88 14.32 9.10
CA THR A 109 -11.43 14.13 9.22
C THR A 109 -10.82 13.72 7.88
N CYS A 110 -11.46 12.80 7.16
CA CYS A 110 -11.08 12.42 5.80
C CYS A 110 -11.03 13.64 4.87
N TYR A 111 -12.05 14.50 4.93
CA TYR A 111 -12.11 15.73 4.15
C TYR A 111 -10.97 16.69 4.51
N GLU A 112 -10.72 16.94 5.79
CA GLU A 112 -9.62 17.79 6.24
C GLU A 112 -8.25 17.28 5.80
N VAL A 113 -8.00 15.98 5.91
CA VAL A 113 -6.78 15.32 5.46
C VAL A 113 -6.60 15.51 3.95
N SER A 114 -7.66 15.23 3.17
CA SER A 114 -7.61 15.38 1.71
C SER A 114 -7.36 16.83 1.28
N ARG A 115 -7.95 17.80 1.98
CA ARG A 115 -7.75 19.23 1.73
C ARG A 115 -6.33 19.66 2.04
N LYS A 116 -5.74 19.19 3.15
CA LYS A 116 -4.34 19.44 3.52
C LYS A 116 -3.34 18.82 2.53
N LEU A 117 -3.74 17.76 1.81
CA LEU A 117 -2.96 17.13 0.75
C LEU A 117 -3.03 17.89 -0.58
N GLY A 118 -3.92 18.88 -0.72
CA GLY A 118 -4.22 19.50 -2.02
C GLY A 118 -4.92 18.56 -2.99
N GLY A 119 -5.52 17.48 -2.48
CA GLY A 119 -6.20 16.45 -3.26
C GLY A 119 -7.72 16.58 -3.20
N ASN A 120 -8.39 15.79 -4.03
CA ASN A 120 -9.84 15.60 -3.95
C ASN A 120 -10.13 14.28 -3.22
N LEU A 121 -10.91 14.35 -2.13
CA LEU A 121 -11.36 13.19 -1.35
C LEU A 121 -11.97 12.10 -2.24
N PHE A 122 -12.78 12.48 -3.22
CA PHE A 122 -13.41 11.55 -4.16
C PHE A 122 -12.39 10.71 -4.94
N GLN A 123 -11.26 11.31 -5.34
CA GLN A 123 -10.23 10.57 -6.06
C GLN A 123 -9.56 9.52 -5.17
N ILE A 124 -9.39 9.79 -3.87
CA ILE A 124 -8.80 8.83 -2.94
C ILE A 124 -9.76 7.65 -2.73
N PHE A 125 -11.07 7.91 -2.62
CA PHE A 125 -12.08 6.86 -2.53
C PHE A 125 -12.17 6.03 -3.81
N GLU A 126 -12.18 6.66 -4.98
CA GLU A 126 -12.12 5.95 -6.27
C GLU A 126 -10.90 5.03 -6.33
N ASP A 127 -9.74 5.54 -5.90
CA ASP A 127 -8.52 4.76 -5.88
C ASP A 127 -8.61 3.54 -4.95
N ALA A 128 -9.24 3.67 -3.79
CA ALA A 128 -9.46 2.57 -2.85
C ALA A 128 -10.43 1.52 -3.40
N ILE A 129 -11.54 1.94 -4.00
CA ILE A 129 -12.52 1.04 -4.64
C ILE A 129 -11.86 0.24 -5.78
N VAL A 130 -10.97 0.86 -6.54
CA VAL A 130 -10.21 0.17 -7.59
C VAL A 130 -9.33 -0.93 -6.99
N PHE A 131 -8.70 -0.70 -5.83
CA PHE A 131 -7.92 -1.72 -5.15
C PHE A 131 -8.76 -2.91 -4.71
N ASP A 132 -9.88 -2.65 -4.03
CA ASP A 132 -10.74 -3.72 -3.54
C ASP A 132 -11.24 -4.58 -4.70
N LYS A 133 -11.67 -3.95 -5.80
CA LYS A 133 -12.08 -4.67 -7.01
C LYS A 133 -10.94 -5.48 -7.64
N LEU A 134 -9.72 -4.96 -7.63
CA LEU A 134 -8.55 -5.70 -8.12
C LEU A 134 -8.24 -6.90 -7.23
N ILE A 135 -8.40 -6.80 -5.92
CA ILE A 135 -8.18 -7.91 -5.00
C ILE A 135 -9.29 -8.96 -5.16
N GLU A 136 -10.56 -8.54 -5.13
CA GLU A 136 -11.73 -9.42 -5.27
C GLU A 136 -11.72 -10.21 -6.58
N SER A 137 -11.49 -9.54 -7.71
CA SER A 137 -11.44 -10.20 -9.03
C SER A 137 -10.33 -11.26 -9.16
N ASN A 138 -9.31 -11.19 -8.30
CA ASN A 138 -8.22 -12.16 -8.26
C ASN A 138 -8.39 -13.25 -7.19
N LEU A 139 -9.35 -13.12 -6.27
CA LEU A 139 -9.68 -14.12 -5.25
C LEU A 139 -10.67 -15.19 -5.73
N ILE A 140 -11.54 -14.85 -6.69
CA ILE A 140 -12.68 -15.70 -7.13
C ILE A 140 -12.41 -16.37 -8.49
N LYS A 141 -11.21 -16.92 -8.70
CA LYS A 141 -10.90 -17.73 -9.89
C LYS A 141 -10.42 -19.12 -9.53
#